data_AF-A0A9E3Z1W3-F1
#
_entry.id   AF-A0A9E3Z1W3-F1
#
_cell.length_a   1.000
_cell.length_b   1.000
_cell.length_c   1.000
_cell.angle_alpha   90.00
_cell.angle_beta   90.00
_cell.angle_gamma   90.00
#
_symmetry.space_group_name_H-M   'P 1'
#
loop_
_entity.id
_entity.type
_entity.pdbx_description
1 polymer ?
#
loop_
_entity_poly.entity_id
_entity_poly.type
_entity_poly.pdbx_seq_one_letter_code
_entity_poly.pdbx_strand_id
1 'polypeptide(L)' 'MTEQPADKTDRSYSNSLHPEDQKKVDDFVRRGINSVERKPFRPGRLLIMLIVVVGTLQILSQLIARWAGIY' A
#
# COMPACT_ATOMS: atom_id res chain seq x y z
N MET A 1 21.81 -35.84 -8.06
CA MET A 1 20.94 -34.64 -8.01
C MET A 1 19.90 -34.92 -6.93
N THR A 2 20.15 -34.54 -5.68
CA THR A 2 19.22 -34.76 -4.56
C THR A 2 18.35 -33.51 -4.41
N GLU A 3 17.07 -33.66 -4.73
CA GLU A 3 16.06 -32.60 -4.56
C GLU A 3 15.78 -32.40 -3.07
N GLN A 4 16.07 -31.19 -2.59
CA GLN A 4 15.74 -30.77 -1.23
C GLN A 4 14.29 -30.25 -1.24
N PRO A 5 13.36 -30.85 -0.47
CA PRO A 5 11.95 -30.48 -0.55
C PRO A 5 11.78 -29.08 0.01
N ALA A 6 11.41 -28.15 -0.87
CA ALA A 6 11.04 -26.79 -0.54
C ALA A 6 9.63 -26.75 0.09
N ASP A 7 9.45 -27.33 1.27
CA ASP A 7 8.30 -27.00 2.13
C ASP A 7 8.74 -25.94 3.13
N LYS A 8 8.88 -24.71 2.63
CA LYS A 8 8.83 -23.51 3.46
C LYS A 8 7.37 -23.20 3.71
N THR A 9 6.73 -24.03 4.51
CA THR A 9 5.46 -23.69 5.15
C THR A 9 5.67 -22.34 5.82
N ASP A 10 4.96 -21.31 5.37
CA ASP A 10 5.04 -19.97 5.97
C ASP A 10 4.47 -20.04 7.39
N ARG A 11 5.34 -20.35 8.36
CA ARG A 11 4.99 -20.50 9.78
C ARG A 11 4.58 -19.18 10.43
N SER A 12 4.52 -18.07 9.68
CA SER A 12 4.16 -16.75 10.20
C SER A 12 2.76 -16.72 10.82
N TYR A 13 1.83 -17.54 10.33
CA TYR A 13 0.46 -17.62 10.84
C TYR A 13 0.26 -18.58 12.02
N SER A 14 1.19 -19.50 12.28
CA SER A 14 1.06 -20.54 13.31
C SER A 14 1.85 -20.26 14.59
N ASN A 15 2.58 -19.14 14.64
CA ASN A 15 3.48 -18.81 15.74
C ASN A 15 2.90 -17.65 16.56
N SER A 16 1.92 -17.94 17.43
CA SER A 16 1.62 -17.01 18.52
C SER A 16 2.84 -17.02 19.44
N LEU A 17 3.56 -15.90 19.50
CA LEU A 17 4.65 -15.75 20.45
C LEU A 17 4.12 -16.02 21.85
N HIS A 18 4.94 -16.68 22.68
CA HIS A 18 4.60 -16.80 24.09
C HIS A 18 4.41 -15.38 24.69
N PRO A 19 3.53 -15.21 25.70
CA PRO A 19 3.16 -13.89 26.21
C PRO A 19 4.36 -13.01 26.61
N GLU A 20 5.43 -13.62 27.14
CA GLU A 20 6.67 -12.95 27.50
C GLU A 20 7.44 -12.40 26.30
N ASP A 21 7.43 -13.11 25.17
CA ASP A 21 8.12 -12.69 23.96
C ASP A 21 7.28 -11.69 23.18
N GLN A 22 5.96 -11.85 23.16
CA GLN A 22 5.05 -10.84 22.63
C GLN A 22 5.25 -9.49 23.33
N LYS A 23 5.40 -9.49 24.65
CA LYS A 23 5.64 -8.26 25.42
C LYS A 23 6.95 -7.58 25.04
N LYS A 24 8.03 -8.32 24.78
CA LYS A 24 9.30 -7.77 24.30
C LYS A 24 9.16 -7.15 22.91
N VAL A 25 8.39 -7.79 22.03
CA VAL A 25 8.10 -7.29 20.66
C VAL A 25 7.27 -6.01 20.73
N ASP A 26 6.20 -6.00 21.51
CA ASP A 26 5.33 -4.83 21.66
C ASP A 26 6.11 -3.64 22.22
N ASP A 27 6.93 -3.87 23.24
CA ASP A 27 7.84 -2.88 23.80
C ASP A 27 8.84 -2.36 22.76
N PHE A 28 9.38 -3.22 21.91
CA PHE A 28 10.34 -2.84 20.88
C PHE A 28 9.68 -2.03 19.76
N VAL A 29 8.50 -2.46 19.27
CA VAL A 29 7.74 -1.78 18.20
C VAL A 29 7.25 -0.41 18.64
N ARG A 30 6.92 -0.24 19.92
CA ARG A 30 6.49 1.05 20.49
C ARG A 30 7.64 2.02 20.78
N ARG A 31 8.90 1.58 20.77
CA ARG A 31 10.05 2.46 21.07
C ARG A 31 10.51 3.24 19.82
N GLY A 32 10.78 4.53 20.02
CA GLY A 32 11.59 5.38 19.13
C GLY A 32 10.94 5.79 17.82
N ILE A 33 11.42 5.23 16.70
CA ILE A 33 11.19 5.69 15.32
C ILE A 33 10.03 4.99 14.60
N ASN A 34 9.52 3.87 15.15
CA ASN A 34 8.41 3.10 14.54
C ASN A 34 7.02 3.64 14.93
N SER A 35 6.91 4.40 16.02
CA SER A 35 5.66 5.05 16.46
C SER A 35 5.57 6.48 15.91
N VAL A 36 5.42 6.62 14.60
CA VAL A 36 5.08 7.90 13.97
C VAL A 36 3.58 8.14 14.06
N GLU A 37 3.17 9.38 14.34
CA GLU A 37 1.77 9.80 14.20
C GLU A 37 1.34 9.65 12.75
N ARG A 38 0.64 8.55 12.46
CA ARG A 38 0.11 8.31 11.11
C ARG A 38 -1.17 9.07 10.97
N LYS A 39 -1.15 10.11 10.13
CA LYS A 39 -2.39 10.73 9.66
C LYS A 39 -3.27 9.63 9.07
N PRO A 40 -4.56 9.54 9.45
CA PRO A 40 -5.43 8.49 8.95
C PRO A 40 -5.44 8.51 7.43
N PHE A 41 -5.17 7.36 6.82
CA PHE A 41 -5.19 7.24 5.37
C PHE A 41 -6.61 7.50 4.86
N ARG A 42 -6.78 8.46 3.95
CA ARG A 42 -8.07 8.85 3.37
C ARG A 42 -8.13 8.38 1.91
N PRO A 43 -8.40 7.09 1.64
CA PRO A 43 -8.33 6.53 0.28
C PRO A 43 -9.23 7.27 -0.71
N GLY A 44 -10.43 7.69 -0.28
CA GLY A 44 -11.36 8.44 -1.12
C GLY A 44 -10.80 9.77 -1.64
N ARG A 45 -10.00 10.49 -0.84
CA ARG A 45 -9.39 11.76 -1.29
C ARG A 45 -8.40 11.53 -2.42
N LEU A 46 -7.60 10.46 -2.34
CA LEU A 46 -6.64 10.11 -3.38
C LEU A 46 -7.35 9.68 -4.66
N LEU A 47 -8.42 8.88 -4.56
CA LEU A 47 -9.22 8.47 -5.71
C LEU A 47 -9.88 9.67 -6.41
N ILE A 48 -10.48 10.60 -5.65
CA ILE A 48 -11.08 11.82 -6.22
C ILE A 48 -10.01 12.64 -6.95
N MET A 49 -8.84 12.84 -6.34
CA MET A 49 -7.74 13.56 -6.98
C MET A 49 -7.32 12.91 -8.30
N LEU A 50 -7.18 11.58 -8.31
CA LEU A 50 -6.83 10.83 -9.52
C LEU A 50 -7.88 11.03 -10.63
N ILE A 51 -9.17 10.89 -10.30
CA ILE A 51 -10.28 11.08 -11.24
C ILE A 51 -10.26 12.49 -11.83
N VAL A 52 -10.05 13.51 -10.99
CA VAL A 52 -9.98 14.91 -11.44
C VAL A 52 -8.83 15.13 -12.41
N VAL A 53 -7.64 14.63 -12.08
CA VAL A 53 -6.45 14.80 -12.93
C VAL A 53 -6.65 14.10 -14.27
N VAL A 54 -7.02 12.81 -14.26
CA VAL A 54 -7.23 12.03 -15.48
C VAL A 54 -8.38 12.60 -16.31
N GLY A 55 -9.50 12.94 -15.67
CA GLY A 55 -10.67 13.53 -16.34
C GLY A 55 -10.34 14.88 -16.99
N THR A 56 -9.54 15.71 -16.32
CA THR A 56 -9.08 16.98 -16.89
C THR A 56 -8.21 16.75 -18.13
N LEU A 57 -7.25 15.83 -18.06
CA LEU A 57 -6.41 15.47 -19.21
C LEU A 57 -7.23 14.88 -20.37
N GLN A 58 -8.23 14.05 -20.07
CA GLN A 58 -9.15 13.51 -21.08
C GLN A 58 -9.93 14.62 -21.79
N ILE A 59 -10.54 15.54 -21.03
CA ILE A 59 -11.29 16.66 -21.59
C ILE A 59 -10.36 17.56 -22.42
N LEU A 60 -9.20 17.90 -21.89
CA LEU A 60 -8.24 18.79 -22.54
C LEU A 60 -7.70 18.18 -23.84
N SER A 61 -7.42 16.87 -23.85
CA SER A 61 -7.06 16.13 -25.05
C SER A 61 -8.15 16.20 -26.12
N GLN A 62 -9.41 15.96 -25.76
CA GLN A 62 -10.54 16.05 -26.69
C GLN A 62 -10.76 17.47 -27.22
N LEU A 63 -10.58 18.50 -26.40
CA LEU A 63 -10.69 19.90 -26.82
C LEU A 63 -9.63 20.23 -27.87
N ILE A 64 -8.38 19.83 -27.64
CA ILE A 64 -7.29 20.02 -28.60
C ILE A 64 -7.59 19.27 -29.92
N ALA A 65 -8.03 18.01 -29.85
CA ALA A 65 -8.38 17.24 -31.04
C ALA A 65 -9.48 17.91 -31.87
N ARG A 66 -10.53 18.43 -31.21
CA ARG A 66 -11.62 19.18 -31.87
C ARG A 66 -11.13 20.48 -32.50
N TRP A 67 -10.23 21.22 -31.85
CA TRP A 67 -9.66 22.45 -32.42
C TRP A 67 -8.71 22.17 -33.59
N ALA A 68 -8.02 21.04 -33.57
CA ALA A 68 -7.18 20.60 -34.67
C ALA A 68 -7.97 20.06 -35.88
N GLY A 69 -9.30 19.97 -35.79
CA GLY A 69 -10.16 19.47 -36.88
C GLY A 69 -10.06 17.96 -37.09
N ILE A 70 -9.57 17.23 -36.09
CA ILE A 70 -9.45 15.77 -36.13
C ILE A 70 -10.78 15.21 -35.61
N TYR A 71 -11.54 14.56 -36.50
CA TYR A 71 -12.81 13.89 -36.20
C TYR A 71 -12.73 12.40 -36.53
#